data_AF-A0A5J5BFX9-F1
#
_entry.id   AF-A0A5J5BFX9-F1
#
_cell.length_a   1.000
_cell.length_b   1.000
_cell.length_c   1.000
_cell.angle_alpha   90.00
_cell.angle_beta   90.00
_cell.angle_gamma   90.00
#
_symmetry.space_group_name_H-M   'P 1'
#
loop_
_entity.id
_entity.type
_entity.pdbx_description
1 polymer ?
#
loop_
_entity_poly.entity_id
_entity_poly.type
_entity_poly.pdbx_seq_one_letter_code
_entity_poly.pdbx_strand_id
1 'polypeptide(L)'
;MDFAELEGRTPLALHLTWITVILQFNLEGKSKHYKDASLAHLFIMNNVHYIVQKIKGYPELREMISDYYLRKLTGKFRQAATSYQRSTWVRVLYCLRDEGLHLREELCISISEKLIPAYRSFLGRFRIHIESGKHPETYIKYSVEDLETAILEFFEGYPVSAASEEEITVKQ
;
A
#
# COMPACT_ATOMS: atom_id res chain seq x y z
N MET A 1 -22.83 -4.58 -27.34
CA MET A 1 -22.84 -5.99 -27.76
C MET A 1 -22.83 -5.93 -29.27
N ASP A 2 -21.87 -6.59 -29.93
CA ASP A 2 -21.82 -6.54 -31.39
C ASP A 2 -22.92 -7.46 -31.94
N PHE A 3 -23.73 -6.95 -32.87
CA PHE A 3 -24.89 -7.68 -33.38
C PHE A 3 -24.48 -8.85 -34.28
N ALA A 4 -23.28 -8.78 -34.87
CA ALA A 4 -22.71 -9.85 -35.70
C ALA A 4 -22.41 -11.15 -34.91
N GLU A 5 -22.24 -11.10 -33.59
CA GLU A 5 -21.97 -12.29 -32.76
C GLU A 5 -23.24 -13.04 -32.31
N LEU A 6 -24.42 -12.47 -32.60
CA LEU A 6 -25.73 -13.02 -32.24
C LEU A 6 -26.27 -13.98 -33.32
N GLU A 7 -25.77 -13.88 -34.56
CA GLU A 7 -26.20 -14.73 -35.68
C GLU A 7 -25.79 -16.19 -35.44
N GLY A 8 -26.76 -17.10 -35.52
CA GLY A 8 -26.53 -18.55 -35.34
C GLY A 8 -26.38 -19.05 -33.90
N ARG A 9 -26.51 -18.19 -32.89
CA ARG A 9 -26.47 -18.60 -31.47
C ARG A 9 -27.81 -19.16 -31.01
N THR A 10 -27.77 -20.16 -30.12
CA THR A 10 -29.00 -20.70 -29.49
C THR A 10 -29.61 -19.67 -28.53
N PRO A 11 -30.93 -19.65 -28.32
CA PRO A 11 -31.58 -18.77 -27.35
C PRO A 11 -31.00 -18.89 -25.93
N LEU A 12 -30.60 -20.10 -25.54
CA LEU A 12 -29.95 -20.36 -24.25
C LEU A 12 -28.58 -19.70 -24.15
N ALA A 13 -27.75 -19.77 -25.20
CA ALA A 13 -26.43 -19.12 -25.23
C ALA A 13 -26.54 -17.59 -25.14
N LEU A 14 -27.53 -17.02 -25.83
CA LEU A 14 -27.85 -15.60 -25.73
C LEU A 14 -28.25 -15.23 -24.30
N HIS A 15 -29.19 -15.98 -23.71
CA HIS A 15 -29.68 -15.71 -22.37
C HIS A 15 -28.56 -15.81 -21.31
N LEU A 16 -27.70 -16.83 -21.40
CA LEU A 16 -26.56 -16.99 -20.50
C LEU A 16 -25.55 -15.83 -20.62
N THR A 17 -25.28 -15.38 -21.85
CA THR A 17 -24.42 -14.22 -22.09
C THR A 17 -25.02 -12.96 -21.45
N TRP A 18 -26.32 -12.73 -21.62
CA TRP A 18 -27.03 -11.62 -20.98
C TRP A 18 -26.99 -11.67 -19.46
N ILE A 19 -27.23 -12.83 -18.85
CA ILE A 19 -27.12 -13.01 -17.38
C ILE A 19 -25.70 -12.63 -16.92
N THR A 20 -24.67 -13.08 -17.64
CA THR A 20 -23.27 -12.78 -17.30
C THR A 20 -22.95 -11.29 -17.45
N VAL A 21 -23.52 -10.60 -18.44
CA VAL A 21 -23.42 -9.14 -18.59
C VAL A 21 -24.10 -8.41 -17.43
N ILE A 22 -25.31 -8.81 -17.05
CA ILE A 22 -26.04 -8.21 -15.93
C ILE A 22 -25.29 -8.44 -14.62
N LEU A 23 -24.76 -9.65 -14.38
CA LEU A 23 -23.94 -9.95 -13.22
C LEU A 23 -22.70 -9.05 -13.17
N GLN A 24 -21.98 -8.93 -14.29
CA GLN A 24 -20.81 -8.07 -14.41
C GLN A 24 -21.16 -6.60 -14.10
N PHE A 25 -22.28 -6.09 -14.61
CA PHE A 25 -22.73 -4.72 -14.34
C PHE A 25 -23.12 -4.52 -12.86
N ASN A 26 -23.81 -5.50 -12.26
CA ASN A 26 -24.16 -5.47 -10.85
C ASN A 26 -22.92 -5.46 -9.95
N LEU A 27 -21.89 -6.22 -10.29
CA LEU A 27 -20.62 -6.20 -9.57
C LEU A 27 -19.95 -4.83 -9.64
N GLU A 28 -19.95 -4.17 -10.80
CA GLU A 28 -19.45 -2.79 -10.96
C GLU A 28 -20.29 -1.76 -10.19
N GLY A 29 -21.61 -1.96 -10.09
CA GLY A 29 -22.46 -1.17 -9.21
C GLY A 29 -22.03 -1.32 -7.75
N LYS A 30 -21.89 -2.57 -7.28
CA LYS A 30 -21.47 -2.88 -5.90
C LYS A 30 -20.09 -2.35 -5.55
N SER A 31 -19.13 -2.42 -6.48
CA SER A 31 -17.76 -1.96 -6.20
C SER A 31 -17.68 -0.47 -5.88
N LYS A 32 -18.62 0.35 -6.38
CA LYS A 32 -18.66 1.80 -6.12
C LYS A 32 -19.02 2.16 -4.66
N HIS A 33 -19.52 1.21 -3.87
CA HIS A 33 -19.89 1.45 -2.48
C HIS A 33 -18.73 1.23 -1.49
N TYR A 34 -17.58 0.74 -1.96
CA TYR A 34 -16.38 0.67 -1.12
C TYR A 34 -15.79 2.07 -0.94
N LYS A 35 -15.47 2.43 0.31
CA LYS A 35 -14.78 3.68 0.64
C LYS A 35 -13.35 3.72 0.09
N ASP A 36 -12.68 2.58 0.13
CA ASP A 36 -11.31 2.42 -0.35
C ASP A 36 -11.30 1.90 -1.79
N ALA A 37 -10.65 2.64 -2.69
CA ALA A 37 -10.53 2.28 -4.09
C ALA A 37 -9.78 0.95 -4.31
N SER A 38 -8.80 0.62 -3.47
CA SER A 38 -8.09 -0.66 -3.53
C SER A 38 -9.02 -1.83 -3.24
N LEU A 39 -9.90 -1.71 -2.23
CA LEU A 39 -10.89 -2.73 -1.92
C LEU A 39 -11.93 -2.89 -3.05
N ALA A 40 -12.32 -1.80 -3.69
CA ALA A 40 -13.17 -1.84 -4.88
C ALA A 40 -12.51 -2.64 -6.03
N HIS A 41 -11.23 -2.38 -6.30
CA HIS A 41 -10.47 -3.11 -7.32
C HIS A 41 -10.28 -4.59 -6.95
N LEU A 42 -9.97 -4.91 -5.69
CA LEU A 42 -9.84 -6.29 -5.19
C LEU A 42 -11.15 -7.06 -5.35
N PHE A 43 -12.28 -6.43 -5.01
CA PHE A 43 -13.60 -7.02 -5.18
C PHE A 43 -13.90 -7.38 -6.65
N ILE A 44 -13.69 -6.44 -7.58
CA ILE A 44 -13.90 -6.69 -9.01
C ILE A 44 -12.94 -7.75 -9.54
N MET A 45 -11.66 -7.65 -9.18
CA MET A 45 -10.65 -8.63 -9.57
C MET A 45 -11.08 -10.03 -9.17
N ASN A 46 -11.46 -10.25 -7.91
CA ASN A 46 -11.84 -11.58 -7.41
C ASN A 46 -13.10 -12.13 -8.08
N ASN A 47 -14.16 -11.32 -8.15
CA ASN A 47 -15.45 -11.80 -8.68
C ASN A 47 -15.40 -12.01 -10.21
N VAL A 48 -14.79 -11.09 -10.96
CA VAL A 48 -14.65 -11.25 -12.42
C VAL A 48 -13.69 -12.39 -12.74
N HIS A 49 -12.61 -12.56 -11.96
CA HIS A 49 -11.72 -13.71 -12.10
C HIS A 49 -12.48 -15.03 -11.88
N TYR A 50 -13.30 -15.11 -10.83
CA TYR A 50 -14.11 -16.29 -10.56
C TYR A 50 -15.05 -16.63 -11.74
N ILE A 51 -15.75 -15.63 -12.29
CA ILE A 51 -16.61 -15.82 -13.48
C ILE A 51 -15.79 -16.35 -14.66
N VAL A 52 -14.63 -15.75 -14.94
CA VAL A 52 -13.73 -16.19 -16.02
C VAL A 52 -13.27 -17.63 -15.82
N GLN A 53 -12.91 -18.01 -14.59
CA GLN A 53 -12.50 -19.38 -14.27
C GLN A 53 -13.65 -20.37 -14.44
N LYS A 54 -14.86 -20.01 -14.01
CA LYS A 54 -16.03 -20.87 -14.19
C LYS A 54 -16.36 -21.07 -15.67
N ILE A 55 -16.37 -20.01 -16.49
CA ILE A 55 -16.61 -20.15 -17.93
C ILE A 55 -15.53 -21.03 -18.58
N LYS A 56 -14.26 -20.87 -18.21
CA LYS A 56 -13.15 -21.67 -18.77
C LYS A 56 -13.14 -23.12 -18.31
N GLY A 57 -13.65 -23.40 -17.11
CA GLY A 57 -13.66 -24.73 -16.51
C GLY A 57 -14.73 -25.67 -17.07
N TYR A 58 -15.77 -25.14 -17.72
CA TYR A 58 -16.86 -25.94 -18.30
C TYR A 58 -16.94 -25.69 -19.82
N PRO A 59 -16.58 -26.67 -20.68
CA PRO A 59 -16.57 -26.52 -22.13
C PRO A 59 -17.89 -26.02 -22.71
N GLU A 60 -19.02 -26.51 -22.18
CA GLU A 60 -20.36 -26.12 -22.62
C GLU A 60 -20.63 -24.64 -22.36
N LEU A 61 -20.22 -24.12 -21.20
CA LEU A 61 -20.33 -22.69 -20.90
C LEU A 61 -19.39 -21.87 -21.79
N ARG A 62 -18.18 -22.37 -22.05
CA ARG A 62 -17.21 -21.72 -22.91
C ARG A 62 -17.72 -21.61 -24.36
N GLU A 63 -18.35 -22.65 -24.88
CA GLU A 63 -18.94 -22.64 -26.22
C GLU A 63 -20.11 -21.66 -26.33
N MET A 64 -20.93 -21.56 -25.27
CA MET A 64 -22.09 -20.67 -25.24
C MET A 64 -21.73 -19.19 -25.09
N ILE A 65 -20.69 -18.87 -24.34
CA ILE A 65 -20.20 -17.50 -24.15
C ILE A 65 -19.31 -17.12 -25.34
N SER A 66 -19.48 -15.93 -25.93
CA SER A 66 -18.60 -15.51 -27.04
C SER A 66 -17.15 -15.31 -26.58
N ASP A 67 -16.20 -15.74 -27.42
CA ASP A 67 -14.76 -15.55 -27.16
C ASP A 67 -14.41 -14.08 -26.96
N TYR A 68 -15.06 -13.18 -27.69
CA TYR A 68 -14.94 -11.73 -27.50
C TYR A 68 -15.35 -11.31 -26.09
N TYR A 69 -16.51 -11.76 -25.61
CA TYR A 69 -16.97 -11.38 -24.28
C TYR A 69 -16.08 -11.98 -23.18
N LEU A 70 -15.61 -13.23 -23.34
CA LEU A 70 -14.64 -13.84 -22.44
C LEU A 70 -13.31 -13.06 -22.41
N ARG A 71 -12.82 -12.59 -23.55
CA ARG A 71 -11.64 -11.71 -23.65
C ARG A 71 -11.88 -10.38 -22.92
N LYS A 72 -13.07 -9.78 -23.09
CA LYS A 72 -13.47 -8.55 -22.39
C LYS A 72 -13.47 -8.73 -20.86
N LEU A 73 -14.05 -9.81 -20.35
CA LEU A 73 -14.02 -10.14 -18.92
C LEU A 73 -12.60 -10.35 -18.40
N THR A 74 -11.77 -11.07 -19.17
CA THR A 74 -10.36 -11.28 -18.84
C THR A 74 -9.59 -9.95 -18.78
N GLY A 75 -9.87 -9.03 -19.70
CA GLY A 75 -9.32 -7.67 -19.70
C GLY A 75 -9.71 -6.88 -18.46
N LYS A 76 -11.00 -6.91 -18.08
CA LYS A 76 -11.48 -6.25 -16.85
C LYS A 76 -10.81 -6.79 -15.59
N PHE A 77 -10.68 -8.11 -15.47
CA PHE A 77 -9.95 -8.75 -14.37
C PHE A 77 -8.50 -8.23 -14.28
N ARG A 78 -7.77 -8.22 -15.40
CA ARG A 78 -6.37 -7.75 -15.44
C ARG A 78 -6.26 -6.27 -15.08
N GLN A 79 -7.15 -5.44 -15.61
CA GLN A 79 -7.19 -4.01 -15.30
C GLN A 79 -7.43 -3.78 -13.80
N ALA A 80 -8.37 -4.51 -13.19
CA ALA A 80 -8.64 -4.44 -11.77
C ALA A 80 -7.41 -4.87 -10.95
N ALA A 81 -6.73 -5.95 -11.35
CA ALA A 81 -5.49 -6.40 -10.70
C ALA A 81 -4.38 -5.34 -10.75
N THR A 82 -4.13 -4.74 -11.92
CA THR A 82 -3.15 -3.66 -12.07
C THR A 82 -3.53 -2.43 -11.25
N SER A 83 -4.82 -2.08 -11.20
CA SER A 83 -5.29 -0.92 -10.45
C SER A 83 -5.18 -1.14 -8.95
N TYR A 84 -5.52 -2.34 -8.47
CA TYR A 84 -5.28 -2.77 -7.09
C TYR A 84 -3.80 -2.63 -6.74
N GLN A 85 -2.92 -3.23 -7.55
CA GLN A 85 -1.48 -3.17 -7.33
C GLN A 85 -0.97 -1.73 -7.27
N ARG A 86 -1.40 -0.87 -8.20
CA ARG A 86 -1.00 0.55 -8.19
C ARG A 86 -1.47 1.28 -6.94
N SER A 87 -2.71 1.03 -6.51
CA SER A 87 -3.30 1.70 -5.35
C SER A 87 -2.66 1.31 -4.02
N THR A 88 -2.10 0.10 -3.91
CA THR A 88 -1.54 -0.42 -2.65
C THR A 88 -0.01 -0.43 -2.62
N TRP A 89 0.63 -0.81 -3.73
CA TRP A 89 2.07 -1.08 -3.74
C TRP A 89 2.94 0.05 -4.26
N VAL A 90 2.43 1.02 -5.03
CA VAL A 90 3.27 2.10 -5.57
C VAL A 90 3.96 2.89 -4.46
N ARG A 91 3.24 3.19 -3.37
CA ARG A 91 3.79 3.93 -2.23
C ARG A 91 4.83 3.12 -1.46
N VAL A 92 4.58 1.84 -1.25
CA VAL A 92 5.56 0.92 -0.62
C VAL A 92 6.81 0.82 -1.49
N LEU A 93 6.65 0.61 -2.80
CA LEU A 93 7.77 0.53 -3.75
C LEU A 93 8.52 1.85 -3.87
N TYR A 94 7.86 3.00 -3.69
CA TYR A 94 8.52 4.29 -3.63
C TYR A 94 9.42 4.39 -2.40
N CYS A 95 8.94 4.00 -1.23
CA CYS A 95 9.76 4.00 -0.01
C CYS A 95 10.96 3.04 -0.08
N LEU A 96 10.85 1.97 -0.88
CA LEU A 96 11.93 0.99 -1.08
C LEU A 96 12.91 1.37 -2.20
N ARG A 97 12.63 2.41 -2.98
CA ARG A 97 13.55 2.91 -4.02
C ARG A 97 14.55 3.89 -3.43
N ASP A 98 15.66 4.06 -4.14
CA ASP A 98 16.73 5.01 -3.83
C ASP A 98 16.18 6.42 -3.59
N GLU A 99 15.17 6.85 -4.35
CA GLU A 99 14.47 8.13 -4.14
C GLU A 99 13.84 8.27 -2.73
N GLY A 100 13.21 7.19 -2.23
CA GLY A 100 12.63 7.15 -0.90
C GLY A 100 13.68 7.10 0.20
N LEU A 101 14.81 6.43 -0.05
CA LEU A 101 15.95 6.38 0.86
C LEU A 101 16.70 7.72 0.89
N HIS A 102 16.85 8.39 -0.26
CA HIS A 102 17.48 9.70 -0.37
C HIS A 102 16.66 10.77 0.36
N LEU A 103 15.33 10.72 0.28
CA LEU A 103 14.46 11.63 1.05
C LEU A 103 14.71 11.52 2.57
N ARG A 104 15.00 10.31 3.08
CA ARG A 104 15.38 10.11 4.49
C ARG A 104 16.68 10.84 4.80
N GLU A 105 17.70 10.64 3.97
CA GLU A 105 19.02 11.25 4.16
C GLU A 105 18.98 12.78 4.04
N GLU A 106 18.31 13.31 3.02
CA GLU A 106 18.08 14.75 2.85
C GLU A 106 17.36 15.35 4.06
N LEU A 107 16.37 14.65 4.62
CA LEU A 107 15.66 15.10 5.82
C LEU A 107 16.57 15.09 7.06
N CYS A 108 17.35 14.04 7.26
CA CYS A 108 18.35 13.97 8.33
C CYS A 108 19.35 15.13 8.24
N ILE A 109 19.92 15.36 7.04
CA ILE A 109 20.86 16.45 6.78
C ILE A 109 20.18 17.79 7.09
N SER A 110 18.98 18.04 6.57
CA SER A 110 18.26 19.31 6.76
C SER A 110 17.93 19.58 8.23
N ILE A 111 17.56 18.55 9.00
CA ILE A 111 17.28 18.68 10.44
C ILE A 111 18.59 18.97 11.19
N SER A 112 19.65 18.21 10.90
CA SER A 112 20.97 18.40 11.54
C SER A 112 21.56 19.79 11.27
N GLU A 113 21.50 20.27 10.04
CA GLU A 113 21.99 21.60 9.64
C GLU A 113 21.28 22.74 10.37
N LYS A 114 20.03 22.54 10.81
CA LYS A 114 19.28 23.55 11.57
C LYS A 114 19.45 23.38 13.07
N LEU A 115 19.33 22.15 13.57
CA LEU A 115 19.25 21.86 14.99
C LEU A 115 20.61 21.93 15.67
N ILE A 116 21.65 21.37 15.05
CA ILE A 116 23.00 21.30 15.65
C ILE A 116 23.61 22.69 15.83
N PRO A 117 23.62 23.59 14.83
CA PRO A 117 24.16 24.93 15.03
C PRO A 117 23.36 25.74 16.06
N ALA A 118 22.03 25.60 16.07
CA ALA A 118 21.19 26.26 17.07
C ALA A 118 21.50 25.78 18.49
N TYR A 119 21.66 24.46 18.68
CA TYR A 119 22.01 23.89 19.98
C TYR A 119 23.42 24.25 20.42
N ARG A 120 24.41 24.23 19.51
CA ARG A 120 25.78 24.70 19.79
C ARG A 120 25.78 26.18 20.22
N SER A 121 25.00 27.03 19.54
CA SER A 121 24.87 28.44 19.94
C SER A 121 24.19 28.62 21.29
N PHE A 122 23.19 27.79 21.62
CA PHE A 122 22.55 27.79 22.93
C PHE A 122 23.55 27.41 24.02
N LEU A 123 24.28 26.31 23.85
CA LEU A 123 25.30 25.88 24.80
C LEU A 123 26.39 26.94 24.95
N GLY A 124 26.92 27.50 23.86
CA GLY A 124 27.95 28.55 23.94
C GLY A 124 27.53 29.78 24.76
N ARG A 125 26.24 30.13 24.76
CA ARG A 125 25.71 31.29 25.51
C ARG A 125 25.36 30.96 26.96
N PHE A 126 24.74 29.81 27.19
CA PHE A 126 24.09 29.52 28.47
C PHE A 126 24.83 28.47 29.30
N ARG A 127 25.78 27.72 28.73
CA ARG A 127 26.48 26.64 29.42
C ARG A 127 27.21 27.11 30.68
N ILE A 128 27.94 28.21 30.62
CA ILE A 128 28.66 28.75 31.79
C ILE A 128 27.69 29.09 32.92
N HIS A 129 26.54 29.70 32.60
CA HIS A 129 25.51 30.04 33.57
C HIS A 129 24.85 28.80 34.18
N ILE A 130 24.63 27.76 33.37
CA ILE A 130 24.02 26.49 33.81
C ILE A 130 25.01 25.67 34.66
N GLU A 131 26.28 25.61 34.27
CA GLU A 131 27.35 24.89 34.98
C GLU A 131 27.78 25.60 36.27
N SER A 132 27.54 26.90 36.38
CA SER A 132 27.75 27.66 37.63
C SER A 132 26.63 27.46 38.67
N GLY A 133 25.56 26.74 38.34
CA GLY A 133 24.44 26.42 39.23
C GLY A 133 24.74 25.25 40.19
N LYS A 134 23.84 25.03 41.16
CA LYS A 134 24.01 23.97 42.18
C LYS A 134 23.96 22.53 41.65
N HIS A 135 23.39 22.31 40.45
CA HIS A 135 23.22 20.98 39.82
C HIS A 135 23.26 21.03 38.26
N PRO A 136 24.44 21.21 37.65
CA PRO A 136 24.60 21.35 36.18
C PRO A 136 23.95 20.23 35.36
N GLU A 137 24.09 19.00 35.84
CA GLU A 137 23.60 17.74 35.25
C GLU A 137 22.07 17.63 35.18
N THR A 138 21.33 18.48 35.90
CA THR A 138 19.86 18.46 35.88
C THR A 138 19.25 19.26 34.73
N TYR A 139 20.03 20.15 34.10
CA TYR A 139 19.52 21.10 33.10
C TYR A 139 19.89 20.74 31.66
N ILE A 140 21.06 20.11 31.44
CA ILE A 140 21.52 19.69 30.11
C ILE A 140 21.64 18.17 30.11
N LYS A 141 20.67 17.51 29.46
CA LYS A 141 20.59 16.04 29.40
C LYS A 141 21.36 15.42 28.22
N TYR A 142 21.54 16.16 27.13
CA TYR A 142 22.13 15.66 25.89
C TYR A 142 23.32 16.52 25.48
N SER A 143 24.43 15.88 25.11
CA SER A 143 25.53 16.53 24.41
C SER A 143 25.15 16.82 22.95
N VAL A 144 26.03 17.50 22.22
CA VAL A 144 25.80 17.74 20.80
C VAL A 144 25.91 16.43 20.02
N GLU A 145 26.85 15.59 20.42
CA GLU A 145 27.12 14.27 19.86
C GLU A 145 25.94 13.31 20.10
N ASP A 146 25.29 13.41 21.28
CA ASP A 146 24.07 12.65 21.57
C ASP A 146 22.91 13.05 20.65
N LEU A 147 22.78 14.35 20.33
CA LEU A 147 21.76 14.83 19.40
C LEU A 147 22.07 14.45 17.95
N GLU A 148 23.34 14.53 17.53
CA GLU A 148 23.78 14.08 16.21
C GLU A 148 23.45 12.59 16.02
N THR A 149 23.75 11.77 17.04
CA THR A 149 23.43 10.34 17.03
C THR A 149 21.92 10.10 17.06
N ALA A 150 21.18 10.79 17.92
CA ALA A 150 19.74 10.63 18.02
C ALA A 150 19.00 10.99 16.72
N ILE A 151 19.45 12.00 15.97
CA ILE A 151 18.86 12.36 14.66
C ILE A 151 19.10 11.26 13.64
N LEU A 152 20.30 10.67 13.62
CA LEU A 152 20.63 9.57 12.71
C LEU A 152 19.78 8.33 13.01
N GLU A 153 19.71 7.93 14.28
CA GLU A 153 18.95 6.75 14.72
C GLU A 153 17.43 6.93 14.59
N PHE A 154 16.91 8.14 14.76
CA PHE A 154 15.47 8.42 14.72
C PHE A 154 14.80 7.93 13.42
N PHE A 155 15.54 7.90 12.31
CA PHE A 155 15.03 7.50 11.00
C PHE A 155 15.46 6.09 10.55
N GLU A 156 16.34 5.39 11.27
CA GLU A 156 16.78 4.03 10.88
C GLU A 156 15.73 2.95 11.17
N GLY A 157 14.71 3.26 11.98
CA GLY A 157 13.68 2.32 12.38
C GLY A 157 14.21 1.28 13.38
N TYR A 158 13.33 0.79 14.25
CA TYR A 158 13.75 -0.23 15.20
C TYR A 158 14.04 -1.55 14.46
N PRO A 159 15.20 -2.20 14.67
CA PRO A 159 15.42 -3.54 14.16
C PRO A 159 14.36 -4.46 14.76
N VAL A 160 13.68 -5.21 13.89
CA VAL A 160 12.59 -6.15 14.24
C VAL A 160 13.03 -7.19 15.29
N SER A 161 14.34 -7.38 15.50
CA SER A 161 14.92 -8.30 16.49
C SER A 161 14.78 -7.87 17.95
N ALA A 162 14.33 -6.65 18.28
CA ALA A 162 14.15 -6.23 19.68
C ALA A 162 12.72 -6.46 20.21
N ALA A 163 11.79 -6.96 19.38
CA ALA A 163 10.38 -7.12 19.74
C ALA A 163 9.94 -8.58 19.99
N SER A 164 10.88 -9.50 20.20
CA SER A 164 10.56 -10.90 20.47
C SER A 164 11.47 -11.49 21.55
N GLU A 165 11.27 -11.10 22.82
CA GLU A 165 11.71 -11.95 23.95
C GLU A 165 11.11 -11.62 25.33
N GLU A 166 10.17 -10.68 25.47
CA GLU A 166 9.46 -10.45 26.74
C GLU A 166 7.94 -10.58 26.57
N GLU A 167 7.43 -11.79 26.80
CA GLU A 167 6.08 -12.16 27.28
C GLU A 167 5.59 -13.50 26.71
N ILE A 168 6.32 -14.61 26.92
CA ILE A 168 5.68 -15.92 27.11
C ILE A 168 6.44 -16.69 28.20
N THR A 169 6.21 -16.30 29.45
CA THR A 169 6.27 -17.23 30.58
C THR A 169 5.40 -16.64 31.68
N VAL A 170 4.77 -17.52 32.47
CA VAL A 170 3.83 -17.24 33.59
C VAL A 170 2.34 -17.41 33.22
N LYS A 171 1.90 -18.67 33.01
CA LYS A 171 1.08 -19.45 33.97
C LYS A 171 0.31 -20.58 33.26
N GLN A 172 0.78 -21.81 33.42
CA GLN A 172 -0.09 -22.94 33.72
C GLN A 172 -0.22 -23.04 35.24
#